data_AF-A0A836JUL8-F1
#
_entry.id   AF-A0A836JUL8-F1
#
_cell.length_a   1.000
_cell.length_b   1.000
_cell.length_c   1.000
_cell.angle_alpha   90.00
_cell.angle_beta   90.00
_cell.angle_gamma   90.00
#
_symmetry.space_group_name_H-M   'P 1'
#
loop_
_entity.id
_entity.type
_entity.pdbx_description
1 polymer ?
#
loop_
_entity_poly.entity_id
_entity_poly.type
_entity_poly.pdbx_seq_one_letter_code
_entity_poly.pdbx_strand_id
1 'polypeptide(L)'
;MRRYPLHINVALTVVLLAMCSTVVRAGKREREVWYETATRAIETRIREAASTSVSGTTSPTGMARGVVLFVGDGMGMSTLTAARILAGQRHGNPGEETQLAWEIFPAVALARVSTRKRRSLFILFLLFVFLGNAARKTVALRASNLLR
;
A
#
# COMPACT_ATOMS: atom_id res chain seq x y z
N MET A 1 32.99 43.07 -30.46
CA MET A 1 31.81 42.20 -30.68
C MET A 1 32.29 40.74 -30.77
N ARG A 2 32.18 39.93 -29.70
CA ARG A 2 32.59 38.51 -29.73
C ARG A 2 31.60 37.72 -30.59
N ARG A 3 32.01 37.32 -31.80
CA ARG A 3 31.26 36.39 -32.65
C ARG A 3 31.44 34.98 -32.06
N TYR A 4 30.47 34.51 -31.28
CA TYR A 4 30.45 33.10 -30.87
C TYR A 4 30.31 32.24 -32.14
N PRO A 5 31.15 31.20 -32.34
CA PRO A 5 31.05 30.37 -33.53
C PRO A 5 29.70 29.64 -33.54
N LEU A 6 29.00 29.70 -34.68
CA LEU A 6 27.65 29.19 -34.90
C LEU A 6 27.46 27.74 -34.37
N HIS A 7 28.51 26.92 -34.48
CA HIS A 7 28.53 25.53 -34.02
C HIS A 7 28.30 25.39 -32.50
N ILE A 8 28.75 26.34 -31.68
CA ILE A 8 28.54 26.31 -30.22
C ILE A 8 27.07 26.51 -29.89
N ASN A 9 26.39 27.45 -30.57
CA ASN A 9 24.95 27.68 -30.35
C ASN A 9 24.11 26.49 -30.83
N VAL A 10 24.47 25.86 -31.95
CA VAL A 10 23.79 24.65 -32.45
C VAL A 10 24.01 23.45 -31.54
N ALA A 11 25.22 23.25 -31.02
CA ALA A 11 25.49 22.18 -30.06
C ALA A 11 24.68 22.36 -28.76
N LEU A 12 24.57 23.60 -28.26
CA LEU A 12 23.80 23.93 -27.07
C LEU A 12 22.31 23.62 -27.26
N THR A 13 21.71 24.00 -28.40
CA THR A 13 20.28 23.76 -28.65
C THR A 13 19.97 22.27 -28.81
N VAL A 14 20.85 21.49 -29.44
CA VAL A 14 20.69 20.04 -29.55
C VAL A 14 20.74 19.36 -28.18
N VAL A 15 21.67 19.77 -27.30
CA VAL A 15 21.75 19.25 -25.93
C VAL A 15 20.51 19.61 -25.12
N LEU A 16 20.03 20.85 -25.22
CA LEU A 16 18.79 21.31 -24.56
C LEU A 16 17.56 20.53 -25.04
N LEU A 17 17.43 20.31 -26.36
CA LEU A 17 16.34 19.52 -26.93
C LEU A 17 16.40 18.04 -26.50
N ALA A 18 17.60 17.44 -26.48
CA ALA A 18 17.80 16.08 -26.01
C ALA A 18 17.41 15.95 -24.53
N MET A 19 17.86 16.87 -23.67
CA MET A 19 17.51 16.88 -22.25
C MET A 19 16.00 17.08 -22.05
N CYS A 20 15.38 18.03 -22.77
CA CYS A 20 13.93 18.25 -22.75
C CYS A 20 13.16 16.98 -23.13
N SER A 21 13.60 16.26 -24.17
CA SER A 21 12.96 15.01 -24.60
C SER A 21 13.04 13.91 -23.52
N THR A 22 14.15 13.80 -22.79
CA THR A 22 14.30 12.82 -21.70
C THR A 22 13.41 13.12 -20.51
N VAL A 23 13.28 14.40 -20.11
CA VAL A 23 12.39 14.82 -19.01
C VAL A 23 10.92 14.59 -19.37
N VAL A 24 10.50 14.97 -20.58
CA VAL A 24 9.14 14.74 -21.07
C VAL A 24 8.82 13.24 -21.13
N ARG A 25 9.79 12.40 -21.55
CA ARG A 25 9.62 10.95 -21.59
C ARG A 25 9.55 10.32 -20.20
N ALA A 26 10.37 10.79 -19.25
CA ALA A 26 10.30 10.37 -17.85
C ALA A 26 8.91 10.67 -17.24
N GLY A 27 8.39 11.88 -17.43
CA GLY A 27 7.06 12.24 -16.94
C GLY A 27 5.90 11.50 -17.61
N LYS A 28 6.04 11.09 -18.88
CA LYS A 28 5.06 10.22 -19.55
C LYS A 28 5.03 8.81 -18.93
N ARG A 29 6.19 8.23 -18.65
CA ARG A 29 6.31 6.89 -18.04
C ARG A 29 5.67 6.83 -16.66
N GLU A 30 5.92 7.83 -15.83
CA GLU A 30 5.34 7.89 -14.48
C GLU A 30 3.81 7.90 -14.52
N ARG A 31 3.21 8.74 -15.38
CA ARG A 31 1.76 8.77 -15.56
C ARG A 31 1.18 7.42 -15.96
N GLU A 32 1.82 6.73 -16.91
CA GLU A 32 1.38 5.42 -17.39
C GLU A 32 1.37 4.39 -16.25
N VAL A 33 2.41 4.38 -15.40
CA VAL A 33 2.47 3.51 -14.20
C VAL A 33 1.30 3.75 -13.25
N TRP A 34 0.96 5.02 -12.98
CA TRP A 34 -0.18 5.36 -12.13
C TRP A 34 -1.52 4.90 -12.73
N TYR A 35 -1.72 5.11 -14.05
CA TYR A 35 -2.94 4.67 -14.74
C TYR A 35 -3.08 3.15 -14.75
N GLU A 36 -2.02 2.42 -15.11
CA GLU A 36 -2.05 0.96 -15.11
C GLU A 36 -2.33 0.39 -13.71
N THR A 37 -1.67 0.94 -12.69
CA THR A 37 -1.83 0.49 -11.30
C THR A 37 -3.27 0.73 -10.82
N ALA A 38 -3.83 1.91 -11.13
CA ALA A 38 -5.21 2.24 -10.79
C ALA A 38 -6.22 1.32 -11.49
N THR A 39 -6.06 1.08 -12.80
CA THR A 39 -6.95 0.18 -13.56
C THR A 39 -6.90 -1.24 -13.00
N ARG A 40 -5.70 -1.78 -12.74
CA ARG A 40 -5.54 -3.11 -12.12
C ARG A 40 -6.21 -3.18 -10.75
N ALA A 41 -6.07 -2.14 -9.92
CA ALA A 41 -6.70 -2.10 -8.61
C ALA A 41 -8.24 -2.11 -8.73
N ILE A 42 -8.82 -1.29 -9.61
CA ILE A 42 -10.26 -1.22 -9.85
C ILE A 42 -10.79 -2.57 -10.34
N GLU A 43 -10.15 -3.16 -11.35
CA GLU A 43 -10.56 -4.47 -11.87
C GLU A 43 -10.52 -5.56 -10.79
N THR A 44 -9.48 -5.55 -9.96
CA THR A 44 -9.34 -6.51 -8.86
C THR A 44 -10.50 -6.35 -7.86
N ARG A 45 -10.84 -5.11 -7.48
CA ARG A 45 -11.99 -4.84 -6.59
C ARG A 45 -13.32 -5.22 -7.22
N ILE A 46 -13.51 -5.01 -8.52
CA ILE A 46 -14.73 -5.42 -9.23
C ILE A 46 -14.87 -6.94 -9.21
N ARG A 47 -13.77 -7.69 -9.44
CA ARG A 47 -13.78 -9.16 -9.38
C ARG A 47 -14.08 -9.67 -7.97
N GLU A 48 -13.44 -9.09 -6.95
CA GLU A 48 -13.69 -9.40 -5.54
C GLU A 48 -15.16 -9.11 -5.17
N ALA A 49 -15.67 -7.94 -5.56
CA ALA A 49 -17.05 -7.55 -5.35
C ALA A 49 -18.02 -8.50 -6.06
N ALA A 50 -17.77 -8.85 -7.33
CA ALA A 50 -18.58 -9.79 -8.11
C ALA A 50 -18.64 -11.19 -7.47
N SER A 51 -17.52 -11.66 -6.91
CA SER A 51 -17.48 -12.93 -6.17
C SER A 51 -18.27 -12.88 -4.85
N THR A 52 -18.47 -11.70 -4.30
CA THR A 52 -19.24 -11.46 -3.07
C THR A 52 -20.72 -11.13 -3.38
N SER A 53 -21.02 -10.56 -4.55
CA SER A 53 -22.32 -9.96 -4.92
C SER A 53 -23.29 -10.87 -5.68
N VAL A 54 -22.96 -12.16 -5.88
CA VAL A 54 -23.97 -13.19 -6.21
C VAL A 54 -24.99 -13.36 -5.07
N SER A 55 -24.80 -12.68 -3.93
CA SER A 55 -25.89 -12.42 -3.01
C SER A 55 -25.77 -11.04 -2.34
N GLY A 56 -26.33 -10.00 -2.97
CA GLY A 56 -26.59 -8.69 -2.35
C GLY A 56 -27.55 -8.71 -1.14
N THR A 57 -27.93 -9.90 -0.65
CA THR A 57 -28.76 -10.15 0.53
C THR A 57 -28.24 -11.28 1.43
N THR A 58 -27.12 -11.93 1.10
CA THR A 58 -26.60 -13.04 1.90
C THR A 58 -25.28 -12.62 2.51
N SER A 59 -25.35 -12.26 3.80
CA SER A 59 -24.22 -12.31 4.73
C SER A 59 -23.34 -13.52 4.41
N PRO A 60 -22.00 -13.43 4.43
CA PRO A 60 -21.12 -14.58 4.16
C PRO A 60 -21.69 -15.79 4.91
N THR A 61 -22.22 -16.76 4.17
CA THR A 61 -23.17 -17.74 4.69
C THR A 61 -22.50 -18.75 5.64
N GLY A 62 -21.21 -18.57 5.88
CA GLY A 62 -20.43 -19.29 6.87
C GLY A 62 -20.33 -18.48 8.17
N MET A 63 -20.86 -19.06 9.25
CA MET A 63 -20.57 -18.61 10.60
C MET A 63 -19.05 -18.66 10.85
N ALA A 64 -18.47 -17.55 11.30
CA ALA A 64 -17.06 -17.51 11.69
C ALA A 64 -16.84 -18.43 12.91
N ARG A 65 -15.97 -19.43 12.77
CA ARG A 65 -15.67 -20.40 13.84
C ARG A 65 -14.74 -19.86 14.93
N GLY A 66 -14.09 -18.73 14.67
CA GLY A 66 -13.14 -18.11 15.59
C GLY A 66 -12.80 -16.69 15.16
N VAL A 67 -12.46 -15.85 16.14
CA VAL A 67 -12.12 -14.45 15.94
C VAL A 67 -10.72 -14.22 16.48
N VAL A 68 -9.85 -13.61 15.67
CA VAL A 68 -8.53 -13.13 16.08
C VAL A 68 -8.57 -11.61 15.99
N LEU A 69 -8.25 -10.95 17.09
CA LEU A 69 -8.18 -9.48 17.17
C LEU A 69 -6.73 -9.07 17.39
N PHE A 70 -6.19 -8.30 16.45
CA PHE A 70 -4.87 -7.67 16.58
C PHE A 70 -5.06 -6.25 17.10
N VAL A 71 -4.50 -5.95 18.26
CA VAL A 71 -4.52 -4.61 18.85
C VAL A 71 -3.09 -4.10 18.94
N GLY A 72 -2.81 -3.01 18.23
CA GLY A 72 -1.56 -2.27 18.38
C GLY A 72 -1.79 -1.07 19.30
N ASP A 73 -1.12 -1.04 20.45
CA ASP A 73 -1.12 0.15 21.30
C ASP A 73 -0.37 1.30 20.60
N GLY A 74 -0.95 2.50 20.59
CA GLY A 74 -0.40 3.65 19.87
C GLY A 74 -0.33 3.53 18.34
N MET A 75 -0.97 2.52 17.73
CA MET A 75 -0.95 2.29 16.28
C MET A 75 -1.98 3.17 15.54
N GLY A 76 -1.70 4.48 15.47
CA GLY A 76 -2.45 5.41 14.63
C GLY A 76 -2.03 5.38 13.15
N MET A 77 -2.72 6.18 12.32
CA MET A 77 -2.40 6.31 10.88
C MET A 77 -0.95 6.76 10.63
N SER A 78 -0.42 7.68 11.44
CA SER A 78 0.98 8.13 11.35
C SER A 78 1.97 7.02 11.65
N THR A 79 1.69 6.21 12.68
CA THR A 79 2.51 5.06 13.07
C THR A 79 2.50 3.99 11.96
N LEU A 80 1.36 3.74 11.33
CA LEU A 80 1.26 2.81 10.19
C LEU A 80 2.10 3.28 9.00
N THR A 81 2.01 4.56 8.62
CA THR A 81 2.81 5.12 7.53
C THR A 81 4.32 5.07 7.85
N ALA A 82 4.71 5.42 9.07
CA ALA A 82 6.12 5.34 9.48
C ALA A 82 6.63 3.89 9.47
N ALA A 83 5.83 2.94 9.95
CA ALA A 83 6.15 1.52 9.92
C ALA A 83 6.30 1.00 8.48
N ARG A 84 5.45 1.44 7.56
CA ARG A 84 5.53 1.11 6.14
C ARG A 84 6.83 1.56 5.52
N ILE A 85 7.19 2.84 5.71
CA ILE A 85 8.43 3.42 5.19
C ILE A 85 9.64 2.69 5.77
N LEU A 86 9.66 2.49 7.09
CA LEU A 86 10.73 1.77 7.77
C LEU A 86 10.87 0.33 7.27
N ALA A 87 9.75 -0.37 7.03
CA ALA A 87 9.75 -1.72 6.50
C ALA A 87 10.39 -1.77 5.11
N GLY A 88 10.03 -0.87 4.20
CA GLY A 88 10.65 -0.85 2.87
C GLY A 88 12.12 -0.45 2.89
N GLN A 89 12.51 0.51 3.73
CA GLN A 89 13.90 0.88 3.94
C GLN A 89 14.76 -0.28 4.45
N ARG A 90 14.22 -1.11 5.35
CA ARG A 90 14.90 -2.35 5.82
C ARG A 90 15.11 -3.38 4.71
N HIS A 91 14.32 -3.34 3.65
CA HIS A 91 14.46 -4.20 2.48
C HIS A 91 15.26 -3.53 1.34
N GLY A 92 15.88 -2.37 1.58
CA GLY A 92 16.65 -1.62 0.58
C GLY A 92 15.81 -0.83 -0.44
N ASN A 93 14.50 -0.69 -0.19
CA ASN A 93 13.58 0.07 -1.03
C ASN A 93 13.35 1.48 -0.45
N PRO A 94 12.84 2.45 -1.25
CA PRO A 94 12.55 3.81 -0.77
C PRO A 94 11.55 3.88 0.41
N GLY A 95 10.71 2.85 0.59
CA GLY A 95 9.80 2.73 1.73
C GLY A 95 8.33 2.93 1.40
N GLU A 96 8.01 3.96 0.63
CA GLU A 96 6.63 4.44 0.42
C GLU A 96 5.74 3.42 -0.29
N GLU A 97 6.30 2.67 -1.24
CA GLU A 97 5.62 1.65 -2.05
C GLU A 97 5.45 0.30 -1.34
N THR A 98 6.04 0.14 -0.16
CA THR A 98 5.95 -1.13 0.59
C THR A 98 4.55 -1.26 1.18
N GLN A 99 3.99 -2.46 1.25
CA GLN A 99 2.69 -2.69 1.90
C GLN A 99 2.86 -3.52 3.16
N LEU A 100 2.14 -3.13 4.23
CA LEU A 100 2.08 -3.92 5.46
C LEU A 100 1.03 -5.04 5.33
N ALA A 101 1.18 -6.13 6.09
CA ALA A 101 0.26 -7.26 6.03
C ALA A 101 -1.22 -6.88 6.27
N TRP A 102 -1.46 -5.87 7.12
CA TRP A 102 -2.80 -5.38 7.47
C TRP A 102 -3.43 -4.48 6.39
N GLU A 103 -2.63 -3.95 5.45
CA GLU A 103 -3.11 -3.09 4.36
C GLU A 103 -3.67 -3.88 3.19
N ILE A 104 -3.32 -5.17 3.11
CA ILE A 104 -3.81 -6.13 2.11
C ILE A 104 -5.21 -6.63 2.48
N PHE A 105 -5.69 -6.35 3.71
CA PHE A 105 -7.02 -6.77 4.11
C PHE A 105 -8.12 -6.16 3.23
N PRO A 106 -9.16 -6.95 2.89
CA PRO A 106 -10.17 -6.54 1.92
C PRO A 106 -11.07 -5.41 2.45
N ALA A 107 -11.20 -5.28 3.77
CA ALA A 107 -12.05 -4.31 4.43
C ALA A 107 -11.24 -3.41 5.37
N VAL A 108 -11.54 -2.11 5.35
CA VAL A 108 -10.98 -1.10 6.24
C VAL A 108 -12.12 -0.27 6.82
N ALA A 109 -12.02 0.10 8.10
CA ALA A 109 -12.97 0.96 8.78
C ALA A 109 -12.24 1.93 9.70
N LEU A 110 -12.81 3.13 9.89
CA LEU A 110 -12.31 4.11 10.84
C LEU A 110 -13.10 4.01 12.14
N ALA A 111 -12.39 3.91 13.26
CA ALA A 111 -12.97 3.91 14.59
C ALA A 111 -12.86 5.29 15.24
N ARG A 112 -13.98 5.83 15.73
CA ARG A 112 -13.96 7.04 16.57
C ARG A 112 -13.60 6.65 18.00
N VAL A 113 -12.45 7.11 18.47
CA VAL A 113 -12.01 6.86 19.85
C VAL A 113 -12.02 8.17 20.63
N SER A 114 -13.16 8.44 21.26
CA SER A 114 -13.30 9.55 22.19
C SER A 114 -13.57 9.01 23.58
N THR A 115 -12.54 8.99 24.44
CA THR A 115 -12.72 8.66 25.86
C THR A 115 -13.50 9.79 26.54
N ARG A 116 -14.64 9.48 27.16
CA ARG A 116 -15.57 10.48 27.71
C ARG A 116 -15.05 11.30 28.89
N LYS A 117 -13.96 10.88 29.54
CA LYS A 117 -13.30 11.64 30.62
C LYS A 117 -11.79 11.51 30.49
N ARG A 118 -11.10 12.65 30.39
CA ARG A 118 -9.63 12.73 30.49
C ARG A 118 -9.19 12.25 31.88
N ARG A 119 -8.72 11.01 31.98
CA ARG A 119 -7.50 10.62 32.69
C ARG A 119 -6.93 9.39 31.97
N SER A 120 -5.92 9.64 31.15
CA SER A 120 -4.87 8.74 30.67
C SER A 120 -5.26 7.26 30.41
N LEU A 121 -5.53 6.91 29.15
CA LEU A 121 -4.87 5.77 28.48
C LEU A 121 -5.17 5.79 26.98
N PHE A 122 -4.12 5.89 26.17
CA PHE A 122 -4.15 5.68 24.72
C PHE A 122 -4.41 4.20 24.47
N ILE A 123 -5.58 3.84 23.94
CA ILE A 123 -5.82 2.55 23.28
C ILE A 123 -6.69 2.87 22.07
N LEU A 124 -6.13 2.78 20.87
CA LEU A 124 -6.88 2.95 19.62
C LEU A 124 -7.22 1.58 19.04
N PHE A 125 -8.48 1.22 19.21
CA PHE A 125 -9.16 0.04 18.68
C PHE A 125 -9.21 0.09 17.14
N LEU A 126 -8.79 -0.97 16.46
CA LEU A 126 -9.12 -1.17 15.05
C LEU A 126 -9.60 -2.62 14.85
N LEU A 127 -10.81 -2.73 14.32
CA LEU A 127 -11.57 -3.96 14.10
C LEU A 127 -11.77 -4.11 12.58
N PHE A 128 -11.28 -5.19 11.97
CA PHE A 128 -12.10 -6.05 11.11
C PHE A 128 -11.43 -7.39 10.78
N VAL A 129 -12.30 -8.36 10.52
CA VAL A 129 -12.16 -9.81 10.38
C VAL A 129 -11.93 -10.20 8.91
N PHE A 130 -11.19 -11.29 8.65
CA PHE A 130 -11.61 -12.51 7.90
C PHE A 130 -10.38 -13.24 7.34
N LEU A 131 -9.85 -14.23 8.07
CA LEU A 131 -8.87 -15.17 7.50
C LEU A 131 -9.64 -16.33 6.86
N GLY A 132 -9.87 -16.21 5.56
CA GLY A 132 -10.43 -17.26 4.73
C GLY A 132 -9.56 -18.52 4.75
N ASN A 133 -10.24 -19.68 4.78
CA ASN A 133 -9.67 -21.01 4.73
C ASN A 133 -8.82 -21.23 3.46
N ALA A 134 -7.54 -20.86 3.47
CA ALA A 134 -6.57 -21.33 2.45
C ALA A 134 -5.10 -21.33 2.92
N ALA A 135 -4.71 -20.50 3.90
CA ALA A 135 -3.30 -20.35 4.30
C ALA A 135 -2.84 -21.32 5.41
N ARG A 136 -3.39 -22.55 5.46
CA ARG A 136 -3.16 -23.48 6.58
C ARG A 136 -1.90 -24.34 6.47
N LYS A 137 -1.05 -24.18 5.43
CA LYS A 137 0.12 -25.06 5.24
C LYS A 137 1.49 -24.39 5.34
N THR A 138 1.61 -23.07 5.25
CA THR A 138 2.94 -22.42 5.16
C THR A 138 3.45 -21.86 6.49
N VAL A 139 2.56 -21.51 7.42
CA VAL A 139 2.95 -20.92 8.72
C VAL A 139 3.33 -21.98 9.76
N ALA A 140 2.74 -23.18 9.69
CA ALA A 140 3.06 -24.27 10.63
C ALA A 140 4.46 -24.88 10.43
N LEU A 141 5.05 -24.76 9.24
CA LEU A 141 6.36 -25.35 8.91
C LEU A 141 7.55 -24.45 9.28
N ARG A 142 7.34 -23.17 9.64
CA ARG A 142 8.44 -22.23 9.94
C ARG A 142 8.59 -21.92 11.43
N ALA A 143 7.65 -22.33 12.27
CA ALA A 143 7.74 -22.17 13.73
C ALA A 143 8.54 -23.30 14.41
N SER A 144 8.70 -24.48 13.79
CA SER A 144 9.43 -25.61 14.37
C SER A 144 10.96 -25.51 14.27
N ASN A 145 11.50 -24.61 13.44
CA ASN A 145 12.95 -24.40 13.27
C ASN A 145 13.50 -23.23 14.11
N LEU A 146 12.69 -22.67 15.03
CA LEU A 146 13.10 -21.59 15.93
C LEU A 146 13.09 -22.00 17.42
N LEU A 147 12.88 -23.30 17.69
CA LEU A 147 12.96 -23.92 19.02
C LEU A 147 13.86 -25.17 19.03
N ARG A 148 14.85 -25.22 18.13
CA ARG A 148 16.07 -26.01 18.27
C ARG A 148 17.27 -25.11 18.08
#